data_AF-C7JCQ4-F1
#
_entry.id   AF-C7JCQ4-F1
#
_cell.length_a   1.000
_cell.length_b   1.000
_cell.length_c   1.000
_cell.angle_alpha   90.00
_cell.angle_beta   90.00
_cell.angle_gamma   90.00
#
_symmetry.space_group_name_H-M   'P 1'
#
loop_
_entity.id
_entity.type
_entity.pdbx_description
1 polymer ?
#
loop_
_entity_poly.entity_id
_entity_poly.type
_entity_poly.pdbx_seq_one_letter_code
_entity_poly.pdbx_strand_id
1 'polypeptide(L)'
;MFFLLKTLLSALIIALVSTLARRYPGFGALVAALPLVSVFGMIWLWLETHDPARMEAHVSATFWYVLPSLPMFLFMPWLMRCGVHFWPALASGCGLTIVLYLLMIWAGPWLGISQ
;
A
#
# COMPACT_ATOMS: atom_id res chain seq x y z
N MET A 1 -29.14 -3.32 0.65
CA MET A 1 -28.81 -3.87 1.99
C MET A 1 -27.46 -4.55 2.04
N PHE A 2 -27.16 -5.60 1.24
CA PHE A 2 -25.88 -6.35 1.31
C PHE A 2 -24.61 -5.47 1.37
N PHE A 3 -24.51 -4.43 0.52
CA PHE A 3 -23.39 -3.50 0.51
C PHE A 3 -23.15 -2.79 1.85
N LEU A 4 -24.20 -2.34 2.55
CA LEU A 4 -24.09 -1.67 3.85
C LEU A 4 -23.63 -2.63 4.96
N LEU A 5 -24.10 -3.88 4.93
CA LEU A 5 -23.66 -4.91 5.88
C LEU A 5 -22.18 -5.25 5.65
N LYS A 6 -21.77 -5.37 4.38
CA LYS A 6 -20.37 -5.57 3.98
C LYS A 6 -19.47 -4.41 4.43
N THR A 7 -19.82 -3.15 4.13
CA THR A 7 -18.96 -2.01 4.50
C THR A 7 -18.83 -1.86 6.01
N LEU A 8 -19.89 -2.13 6.79
CA LEU A 8 -19.80 -2.23 8.25
C LEU A 8 -18.85 -3.35 8.70
N LEU A 9 -18.95 -4.56 8.12
CA LEU A 9 -18.10 -5.69 8.50
C LEU A 9 -16.62 -5.42 8.15
N SER A 10 -16.33 -4.94 6.95
CA SER A 10 -14.98 -4.56 6.52
C SER A 10 -14.42 -3.41 7.37
N ALA A 11 -15.20 -2.37 7.65
CA ALA A 11 -14.77 -1.27 8.52
C ALA A 11 -14.49 -1.74 9.95
N LEU A 12 -15.31 -2.64 10.50
CA LEU A 12 -15.11 -3.22 11.83
C LEU A 12 -13.80 -4.04 11.91
N ILE A 13 -13.50 -4.85 10.89
CA ILE A 13 -12.26 -5.63 10.83
C ILE A 13 -11.04 -4.72 10.66
N ILE A 14 -11.10 -3.72 9.78
CA ILE A 14 -10.03 -2.73 9.59
C ILE A 14 -9.79 -1.93 10.89
N ALA A 15 -10.85 -1.52 11.59
CA ALA A 15 -10.75 -0.84 12.88
C ALA A 15 -10.12 -1.74 13.97
N LEU A 16 -10.50 -3.01 14.04
CA LEU A 16 -9.93 -4.00 14.95
C LEU A 16 -8.41 -4.15 14.73
N VAL A 17 -7.98 -4.38 13.49
CA VAL A 17 -6.54 -4.57 13.21
C VAL A 17 -5.74 -3.28 13.37
N SER A 18 -6.30 -2.12 13.00
CA SER A 18 -5.70 -0.80 13.27
C SER A 18 -5.52 -0.54 14.78
N THR A 19 -6.49 -0.98 15.60
CA THR A 19 -6.42 -0.88 17.06
C THR A 19 -5.36 -1.82 17.66
N LEU A 20 -5.20 -3.04 17.13
CA LEU A 20 -4.11 -3.95 17.50
C LEU A 20 -2.73 -3.37 17.10
N ALA A 21 -2.60 -2.84 15.89
CA ALA A 21 -1.38 -2.23 15.38
C ALA A 21 -0.91 -1.05 16.24
N ARG A 22 -1.84 -0.21 16.73
CA ARG A 22 -1.54 0.87 17.69
C ARG A 22 -0.97 0.38 19.02
N ARG A 23 -1.28 -0.85 19.45
CA ARG A 23 -0.85 -1.39 20.75
C ARG A 23 0.51 -2.11 20.70
N TYR A 24 0.95 -2.51 19.51
CA TYR A 24 2.19 -3.26 19.31
C TYR A 24 2.96 -2.75 18.08
N PRO A 25 3.96 -1.85 18.23
CA PRO A 25 4.64 -1.22 17.10
C PRO A 25 5.27 -2.19 16.08
N GLY A 26 5.75 -3.36 16.53
CA GLY A 26 6.26 -4.42 15.63
C GLY A 26 5.15 -5.07 14.77
N PHE A 27 3.96 -5.28 15.34
CA PHE A 27 2.77 -5.62 14.55
C PHE A 27 2.30 -4.45 13.69
N GLY A 28 2.50 -3.19 14.12
CA GLY A 28 2.27 -2.01 13.29
C GLY A 28 3.10 -2.02 12.01
N ALA A 29 4.39 -2.40 12.09
CA ALA A 29 5.22 -2.62 10.91
C ALA A 29 4.73 -3.80 10.05
N LEU A 30 4.31 -4.91 10.68
CA LEU A 30 3.73 -6.05 9.95
C LEU A 30 2.40 -5.71 9.24
N VAL A 31 1.57 -4.87 9.85
CA VAL A 31 0.28 -4.35 9.34
C VAL A 31 0.46 -3.22 8.32
N ALA A 32 1.63 -2.58 8.27
CA ALA A 32 2.01 -1.71 7.16
C ALA A 32 2.55 -2.52 5.97
N ALA A 33 3.31 -3.61 6.23
CA ALA A 33 3.88 -4.47 5.21
C ALA A 33 2.85 -5.44 4.58
N LEU A 34 1.83 -5.86 5.34
CA LEU A 34 0.62 -6.51 4.83
C LEU A 34 -0.41 -5.41 4.52
N PRO A 35 -0.65 -5.03 3.25
CA PRO A 35 -1.63 -4.01 2.91
C PRO A 35 -3.05 -4.56 3.07
N LEU A 36 -3.52 -4.72 4.31
CA LEU A 36 -4.74 -5.45 4.63
C LEU A 36 -5.99 -4.86 3.96
N VAL A 37 -6.03 -3.54 3.73
CA VAL A 37 -7.09 -2.89 2.95
C VAL A 37 -7.12 -3.42 1.51
N SER A 38 -5.95 -3.63 0.90
CA SER A 38 -5.82 -4.25 -0.43
C SER A 38 -6.17 -5.74 -0.40
N VAL A 39 -5.73 -6.49 0.63
CA VAL A 39 -6.08 -7.91 0.80
C VAL A 39 -7.61 -8.09 0.95
N PHE A 40 -8.28 -7.27 1.76
CA PHE A 40 -9.75 -7.30 1.86
C PHE A 40 -10.43 -6.84 0.57
N GLY A 41 -9.86 -5.87 -0.16
CA GLY A 41 -10.32 -5.49 -1.50
C GLY A 41 -10.24 -6.65 -2.50
N MET A 42 -9.12 -7.38 -2.53
CA MET A 42 -8.89 -8.55 -3.38
C MET A 42 -9.83 -9.71 -3.02
N ILE A 43 -9.96 -10.05 -1.73
CA ILE A 43 -10.95 -11.05 -1.26
C ILE A 43 -12.37 -10.65 -1.69
N TRP A 44 -12.70 -9.35 -1.60
CA TRP A 44 -14.03 -8.89 -1.99
C TRP A 44 -14.27 -8.95 -3.50
N LEU A 45 -13.30 -8.50 -4.30
CA LEU A 45 -13.32 -8.54 -5.76
C LEU A 45 -13.45 -9.98 -6.28
N TRP A 46 -12.71 -10.91 -5.68
CA TRP A 46 -12.80 -12.34 -5.99
C TRP A 46 -14.22 -12.87 -5.73
N LEU A 47 -14.77 -12.60 -4.55
CA LEU A 47 -16.13 -13.03 -4.15
C LEU A 47 -17.25 -12.45 -5.02
N GLU A 48 -17.08 -11.28 -5.64
CA GLU A 48 -18.08 -10.71 -6.56
C GLU A 48 -17.87 -11.15 -8.02
N THR A 49 -16.63 -11.22 -8.48
CA THR A 49 -16.32 -11.34 -9.91
C THR A 49 -16.04 -12.77 -10.35
N HIS A 50 -15.36 -13.57 -9.51
CA HIS A 50 -14.79 -14.89 -9.85
C HIS A 50 -13.94 -14.93 -11.15
N ASP A 51 -13.50 -13.77 -11.64
CA ASP A 51 -12.72 -13.60 -12.87
C ASP A 51 -11.21 -13.58 -12.54
N PRO A 52 -10.45 -14.63 -12.91
CA PRO A 52 -9.02 -14.70 -12.62
C PRO A 52 -8.19 -13.66 -13.40
N ALA A 53 -8.61 -13.23 -14.60
CA ALA A 53 -7.81 -12.31 -15.41
C ALA A 53 -7.81 -10.90 -14.82
N ARG A 54 -8.95 -10.44 -14.30
CA ARG A 54 -9.03 -9.17 -13.53
C ARG A 54 -8.27 -9.23 -12.21
N MET A 55 -8.26 -10.40 -11.56
CA MET A 55 -7.51 -10.62 -10.33
C MET A 55 -5.99 -10.56 -10.58
N GLU A 56 -5.51 -11.23 -11.64
CA GLU A 56 -4.11 -11.22 -12.08
C GLU A 56 -3.62 -9.80 -12.38
N ALA A 57 -4.37 -9.05 -13.19
CA ALA A 57 -4.03 -7.66 -13.54
C ALA A 57 -3.92 -6.77 -12.29
N HIS A 58 -4.86 -6.86 -11.35
CA HIS A 58 -4.81 -6.08 -10.11
C HIS A 58 -3.67 -6.49 -9.17
N VAL A 59 -3.37 -7.79 -9.04
CA VAL A 59 -2.25 -8.27 -8.21
C VAL A 59 -0.91 -7.83 -8.81
N SER A 60 -0.72 -7.99 -10.12
CA SER A 60 0.50 -7.59 -10.84
C SER A 60 0.73 -6.07 -10.75
N ALA A 61 -0.30 -5.25 -11.00
CA ALA A 61 -0.20 -3.81 -10.84
C ALA A 61 0.13 -3.40 -9.39
N THR A 62 -0.51 -4.04 -8.40
CA THR A 62 -0.23 -3.77 -6.98
C THR A 62 1.22 -4.08 -6.62
N PHE A 63 1.77 -5.20 -7.10
CA PHE A 63 3.17 -5.56 -6.88
C PHE A 63 4.13 -4.50 -7.45
N TRP A 64 3.93 -4.08 -8.71
CA TRP A 64 4.73 -3.03 -9.33
C TRP A 64 4.64 -1.69 -8.60
N TYR A 65 3.46 -1.29 -8.14
CA TYR A 65 3.28 -0.04 -7.39
C TYR A 65 3.86 -0.05 -5.96
N VAL A 66 4.12 -1.23 -5.37
CA VAL A 66 4.82 -1.35 -4.07
C VAL A 66 6.32 -1.06 -4.21
N LEU A 67 6.98 -1.54 -5.26
CA LEU A 67 8.44 -1.34 -5.47
C LEU A 67 8.92 0.12 -5.28
N PRO A 68 8.36 1.14 -5.96
CA PRO A 68 8.80 2.53 -5.81
C PRO A 68 8.44 3.15 -4.45
N SER A 69 7.61 2.50 -3.63
CA SER A 69 7.29 2.95 -2.26
C SER A 69 8.28 2.45 -1.20
N LEU A 70 8.91 1.28 -1.41
CA LEU A 70 9.84 0.69 -0.44
C LEU A 70 11.03 1.60 -0.09
N PRO A 71 11.66 2.35 -1.03
CA PRO A 71 12.74 3.28 -0.71
C PRO A 71 12.34 4.37 0.30
N MET A 72 11.08 4.83 0.31
CA MET A 72 10.60 5.81 1.30
C MET A 72 10.67 5.29 2.73
N PHE A 73 10.36 4.00 2.94
CA PHE A 73 10.40 3.37 4.26
C PHE A 73 11.82 3.22 4.83
N LEU A 74 12.87 3.30 4.00
CA LEU A 74 14.26 3.39 4.46
C LEU A 74 14.75 4.85 4.52
N PHE A 75 14.36 5.68 3.55
CA PHE A 75 14.81 7.07 3.44
C PHE A 75 14.29 7.95 4.59
N MET A 76 13.02 7.83 4.97
CA MET A 76 12.45 8.61 6.06
C MET A 76 13.13 8.37 7.43
N PRO A 77 13.30 7.13 7.93
CA PRO A 77 14.01 6.89 9.19
C PRO A 77 15.51 7.20 9.09
N TRP A 78 16.12 7.14 7.90
CA TRP A 78 17.48 7.63 7.69
C TRP A 78 17.57 9.15 7.89
N LEU A 79 16.67 9.93 7.26
CA LEU A 79 16.62 11.38 7.44
C LEU A 79 16.36 11.80 8.90
N MET A 80 15.47 11.08 9.60
CA MET A 80 15.22 11.31 11.03
C MET A 80 16.44 10.98 11.91
N ARG A 81 17.26 9.98 11.54
CA ARG A 81 18.56 9.71 12.19
C ARG A 81 19.60 10.80 11.91
N CYS A 82 19.52 11.49 10.78
CA CYS A 82 20.30 12.68 10.46
C CYS A 82 19.80 13.96 11.16
N GLY A 83 18.85 13.87 12.10
CA GLY A 83 18.33 15.00 12.87
C GLY A 83 17.24 15.82 12.16
N VAL A 84 16.77 15.39 10.98
CA VAL A 84 15.70 16.10 10.27
C VAL A 84 14.35 15.86 10.96
N HIS A 85 13.63 16.95 11.25
CA HIS A 85 12.30 16.90 11.85
C HIS A 85 11.31 16.07 11.03
N PHE A 86 10.33 15.46 11.72
CA PHE A 86 9.32 14.58 11.12
C PHE A 86 8.63 15.16 9.87
N TRP A 87 8.22 16.43 9.90
CA TRP A 87 7.50 17.06 8.80
C TRP A 87 8.33 17.20 7.51
N PRO A 88 9.56 17.77 7.50
CA PRO A 88 10.41 17.74 6.32
C PRO A 88 10.88 16.32 5.93
N ALA A 89 11.05 15.39 6.88
CA ALA A 89 11.35 13.98 6.56
C ALA A 89 10.17 13.28 5.85
N LEU A 90 8.93 13.58 6.22
CA LEU A 90 7.72 13.11 5.55
C LEU A 90 7.58 13.75 4.16
N ALA A 91 7.70 15.08 4.06
CA ALA A 91 7.55 15.80 2.80
C ALA A 91 8.59 15.36 1.73
N SER A 92 9.85 15.17 2.15
CA SER A 92 10.91 14.67 1.26
C SER A 92 10.72 13.18 0.91
N GLY A 93 10.21 12.35 1.82
CA GLY A 93 9.80 10.97 1.53
C GLY A 93 8.66 10.89 0.50
N CYS A 94 7.65 11.75 0.61
CA CYS A 94 6.57 11.89 -0.38
C CYS A 94 7.09 12.39 -1.73
N GLY A 95 8.00 13.38 -1.73
CA GLY A 95 8.65 13.87 -2.94
C GLY A 95 9.45 12.76 -3.66
N LEU A 96 10.21 11.97 -2.89
CA LEU A 96 10.96 10.81 -3.41
C LEU A 96 10.02 9.75 -4.01
N THR A 97 8.89 9.44 -3.37
CA THR A 97 7.92 8.49 -3.93
C THR A 97 7.27 9.01 -5.22
N ILE A 98 6.91 10.30 -5.28
CA ILE A 98 6.37 10.91 -6.51
C ILE A 98 7.40 10.83 -7.65
N VAL A 99 8.67 11.16 -7.39
CA VAL A 99 9.75 11.05 -8.39
C VAL A 99 9.95 9.60 -8.84
N LEU A 100 9.94 8.63 -7.92
CA LEU A 100 10.06 7.20 -8.26
C LEU A 100 8.85 6.67 -9.04
N TYR A 101 7.64 7.13 -8.74
CA TYR A 101 6.43 6.81 -9.53
C TYR A 101 6.51 7.40 -10.94
N LEU A 102 6.92 8.66 -11.09
CA LEU A 102 7.10 9.29 -12.40
C LEU A 102 8.18 8.59 -13.22
N LEU A 103 9.31 8.21 -12.59
CA LEU A 103 10.35 7.39 -13.23
C LEU A 103 9.83 6.01 -13.63
N MET A 104 9.01 5.34 -12.80
CA MET A 104 8.44 4.04 -13.15
C MET A 104 7.42 4.12 -14.29
N ILE A 105 6.61 5.18 -14.34
CA ILE A 105 5.67 5.43 -15.45
C ILE A 105 6.44 5.74 -16.75
N TRP A 106 7.55 6.49 -16.66
CA TRP A 106 8.38 6.83 -17.82
C TRP A 106 9.26 5.68 -18.30
N ALA A 107 9.70 4.78 -17.40
CA ALA A 107 10.48 3.58 -17.71
C ALA A 107 9.61 2.34 -18.00
N GLY A 108 8.33 2.32 -17.62
CA GLY A 108 7.39 1.22 -17.89
C GLY A 108 7.33 0.78 -19.37
N PRO A 109 7.26 1.72 -20.33
CA PRO A 109 7.36 1.42 -21.76
C PRO A 109 8.68 0.72 -22.17
N TRP A 110 9.78 0.97 -21.46
CA TRP A 110 11.09 0.33 -21.71
C TRP A 110 11.23 -1.03 -21.03
N LEU A 111 10.41 -1.32 -20.01
CA LEU A 111 10.38 -2.59 -19.27
C LEU A 111 9.35 -3.59 -19.84
N GLY A 112 8.65 -3.25 -20.93
CA GLY A 112 7.62 -4.12 -21.52
C GLY A 112 6.32 -4.21 -20.72
N ILE A 113 6.11 -3.32 -19.75
CA ILE A 113 4.89 -3.27 -18.92
C ILE A 113 3.81 -2.51 -19.68
N SER A 114 3.22 -3.14 -20.70
CA SER A 114 2.04 -2.62 -21.38
C SER A 114 0.84 -2.62 -20.42
N GLN A 115 0.31 -1.42 -20.14
CA GLN A 115 -1.04 -1.22 -19.57
C GLN A 115 -2.10 -1.51 -20.63
#